data_AF-A0A257X2E1-F1
#
_entry.id   AF-A0A257X2E1-F1
#
_cell.length_a   1.000
_cell.length_b   1.000
_cell.length_c   1.000
_cell.angle_alpha   90.00
_cell.angle_beta   90.00
_cell.angle_gamma   90.00
#
_symmetry.space_group_name_H-M   'P 1'
#
loop_
_entity.id
_entity.type
_entity.pdbx_description
1 polymer ?
#
loop_
_entity_poly.entity_id
_entity_poly.type
_entity_poly.pdbx_seq_one_letter_code
_entity_poly.pdbx_strand_id
1 'polypeptide(L)'
;IGILNLNGGVYATRQITKTNGTGIVNFNGGILKALTSSGSFLTGLTSANVFSGGLTVDTNGQSITIGQALLAPAGNGVTTIAVTNGGSGYVGAPYVSISGTGAGATAVANMVDDGMGNGTFKIGSITITSAGTGYTGTPAVTLTGGGGTGAVLDTAVLAANTSGGVTRTGSGTLTLSGTNSYTGATVVNAGGTLVAGSTSAFGSNSATTVDGTLRLAGRNNALGSLAGSSTGIVENASATSATLTVGGDNSSQSYSGIVRDGSGGGALNFIKVGSGTQILSGNSTYTGTTTVSQGALQIGAAGLGSTAASSAVSVNGASATLAGSGMVGGAVTVTSGFIQPGDTGGTSVGTLSVGSLNLTSGGTAVFQIEGVSLNDRIFVLNSGGLTLDGKVSVTTSLTGTDFSTAFAAGCKYDLLDWSGVVSGTFDAGTLVRNGSQDNSLQFDLPDLSSLSLYWDVSSFLSSSSPPTAPAPAWGHTSRPSTPG
;
A
#
# COMPACT_ATOMS: atom_id res chain seq x y z
N ILE A 1 2.81 -25.99 30.82
CA ILE A 1 2.66 -25.06 29.67
C ILE A 1 2.97 -23.67 30.20
N GLY A 2 3.87 -22.91 29.56
CA GLY A 2 4.11 -21.50 29.89
C GLY A 2 3.38 -20.60 28.90
N ILE A 3 2.57 -19.67 29.40
CA ILE A 3 1.82 -18.70 28.58
C ILE A 3 2.12 -17.30 29.11
N LEU A 4 2.54 -16.40 28.22
CA LEU A 4 2.69 -14.98 28.50
C LEU A 4 1.69 -14.20 27.65
N ASN A 5 0.78 -13.49 28.28
CA ASN A 5 -0.22 -12.66 27.60
C ASN A 5 0.12 -11.17 27.79
N LEU A 6 0.35 -10.47 26.69
CA LEU A 6 0.53 -9.02 26.67
C LEU A 6 -0.76 -8.40 26.17
N ASN A 7 -1.57 -7.89 27.10
CA ASN A 7 -2.88 -7.27 26.81
C ASN A 7 -2.86 -5.74 27.00
N GLY A 8 -1.71 -5.16 27.34
CA GLY A 8 -1.56 -3.75 27.72
C GLY A 8 -0.29 -3.49 28.52
N GLY A 9 -0.03 -2.21 28.84
CA GLY A 9 1.15 -1.81 29.62
C GLY A 9 2.48 -2.01 28.91
N VAL A 10 3.59 -2.01 29.67
CA VAL A 10 4.95 -2.20 29.16
C VAL A 10 5.56 -3.45 29.79
N TYR A 11 6.00 -4.40 28.96
CA TYR A 11 6.81 -5.54 29.36
C TYR A 11 8.26 -5.30 28.90
N ALA A 12 9.12 -4.87 29.83
CA ALA A 12 10.53 -4.62 29.55
C ALA A 12 11.39 -5.85 29.86
N THR A 13 12.17 -6.32 28.88
CA THR A 13 12.98 -7.53 29.04
C THR A 13 14.25 -7.49 28.18
N ARG A 14 15.16 -8.42 28.46
CA ARG A 14 16.38 -8.66 27.66
C ARG A 14 16.14 -9.71 26.56
N GLN A 15 15.26 -10.68 26.84
CA GLN A 15 14.95 -11.79 25.94
C GLN A 15 13.69 -12.52 26.40
N ILE A 16 12.95 -13.10 25.47
CA ILE A 16 11.91 -14.10 25.71
C ILE A 16 12.27 -15.35 24.93
N THR A 17 12.46 -16.45 25.64
CA THR A 17 12.80 -17.76 25.06
C THR A 17 12.12 -18.88 25.84
N LYS A 18 11.92 -20.01 25.18
CA LYS A 18 11.49 -21.26 25.81
C LYS A 18 12.69 -22.16 26.03
N THR A 19 12.76 -22.82 27.19
CA THR A 19 13.70 -23.90 27.45
C THR A 19 13.06 -25.27 27.17
N ASN A 20 12.04 -25.66 27.95
CA ASN A 20 11.38 -26.96 27.83
C ASN A 20 9.86 -26.84 27.66
N GLY A 21 9.23 -27.89 27.10
CA GLY A 21 7.78 -28.02 26.99
C GLY A 21 7.14 -27.08 25.95
N THR A 22 5.95 -26.57 26.28
CA THR A 22 5.17 -25.63 25.45
C THR A 22 5.30 -24.21 25.97
N GLY A 23 5.72 -23.29 25.10
CA GLY A 23 5.85 -21.86 25.41
C GLY A 23 5.07 -21.04 24.40
N ILE A 24 4.08 -20.29 24.87
CA ILE A 24 3.18 -19.47 24.05
C ILE A 24 3.30 -18.03 24.50
N VAL A 25 3.42 -17.11 23.53
CA VAL A 25 3.25 -15.68 23.78
C VAL A 25 2.06 -15.19 22.97
N ASN A 26 1.16 -14.47 23.61
CA ASN A 26 0.00 -13.85 22.97
C ASN A 26 0.14 -12.33 23.08
N PHE A 27 0.17 -11.67 21.94
CA PHE A 27 0.16 -10.21 21.83
C PHE A 27 -1.24 -9.77 21.47
N ASN A 28 -1.87 -9.01 22.36
CA ASN A 28 -3.19 -8.42 22.17
C ASN A 28 -3.16 -6.97 22.70
N GLY A 29 -2.08 -6.26 22.37
CA GLY A 29 -1.78 -4.92 22.86
C GLY A 29 -0.51 -4.86 23.73
N GLY A 30 -0.29 -3.69 24.32
CA GLY A 30 0.89 -3.41 25.14
C GLY A 30 2.18 -3.22 24.35
N ILE A 31 3.26 -2.93 25.08
CA ILE A 31 4.58 -2.61 24.55
C ILE A 31 5.59 -3.63 25.06
N LEU A 32 6.24 -4.33 24.13
CA LEU A 32 7.43 -5.13 24.38
C LEU A 32 8.67 -4.23 24.26
N LYS A 33 9.30 -3.88 25.38
CA LYS A 33 10.43 -2.95 25.43
C LYS A 33 11.77 -3.67 25.60
N ALA A 34 12.73 -3.37 24.74
CA ALA A 34 14.07 -3.95 24.83
C ALA A 34 14.94 -3.24 25.88
N LEU A 35 15.57 -4.01 26.76
CA LEU A 35 16.56 -3.50 27.71
C LEU A 35 18.00 -3.55 27.16
N THR A 36 18.28 -4.45 26.22
CA THR A 36 19.61 -4.66 25.66
C THR A 36 19.51 -5.06 24.20
N SER A 37 20.55 -4.79 23.40
CA SER A 37 20.66 -5.32 22.05
C SER A 37 20.76 -6.85 22.10
N SER A 38 20.03 -7.53 21.22
CA SER A 38 19.91 -8.99 21.24
C SER A 38 19.56 -9.55 19.87
N GLY A 39 20.45 -10.37 19.30
CA GLY A 39 20.20 -11.09 18.05
C GLY A 39 19.16 -12.22 18.17
N SER A 40 18.62 -12.45 19.37
CA SER A 40 17.68 -13.52 19.66
C SER A 40 16.59 -13.07 20.65
N PHE A 41 16.12 -11.83 20.52
CA PHE A 41 15.25 -11.17 21.49
C PHE A 41 13.94 -11.94 21.76
N LEU A 42 13.34 -12.53 20.72
CA LEU A 42 12.19 -13.44 20.83
C LEU A 42 12.44 -14.65 19.92
N THR A 43 12.57 -15.84 20.50
CA THR A 43 12.92 -17.07 19.76
C THR A 43 12.51 -18.36 20.48
N GLY A 44 12.46 -19.47 19.75
CA GLY A 44 12.31 -20.82 20.31
C GLY A 44 10.92 -21.15 20.90
N LEU A 45 9.94 -20.27 20.74
CA LEU A 45 8.58 -20.47 21.24
C LEU A 45 7.85 -21.51 20.41
N THR A 46 6.87 -22.16 21.04
CA THR A 46 5.92 -22.99 20.31
C THR A 46 5.03 -22.13 19.41
N SER A 47 4.59 -20.96 19.91
CA SER A 47 3.86 -19.98 19.11
C SER A 47 4.01 -18.57 19.69
N ALA A 48 3.95 -17.58 18.80
CA ALA A 48 3.82 -16.16 19.16
C ALA A 48 2.66 -15.58 18.33
N ASN A 49 1.50 -15.42 18.96
CA ASN A 49 0.25 -15.05 18.28
C ASN A 49 0.00 -13.55 18.38
N VAL A 50 -0.38 -12.91 17.27
CA VAL A 50 -0.70 -11.48 17.20
C VAL A 50 -2.20 -11.31 17.00
N PHE A 51 -2.93 -11.20 18.10
CA PHE A 51 -4.37 -10.92 18.15
C PHE A 51 -4.66 -9.46 17.78
N SER A 52 -5.95 -9.11 17.69
CA SER A 52 -6.43 -7.82 17.18
C SER A 52 -5.81 -6.58 17.82
N GLY A 53 -5.42 -6.64 19.10
CA GLY A 53 -4.71 -5.54 19.76
C GLY A 53 -3.27 -5.31 19.28
N GLY A 54 -2.70 -6.26 18.52
CA GLY A 54 -1.38 -6.16 17.92
C GLY A 54 -0.21 -6.31 18.89
N LEU A 55 0.99 -6.10 18.36
CA LEU A 55 2.26 -6.05 19.08
C LEU A 55 2.91 -4.69 18.87
N THR A 56 3.20 -3.95 19.93
CA THR A 56 4.13 -2.80 19.85
C THR A 56 5.51 -3.23 20.36
N VAL A 57 6.55 -3.03 19.56
CA VAL A 57 7.95 -3.26 19.94
C VAL A 57 8.66 -1.92 20.11
N ASP A 58 9.03 -1.58 21.34
CA ASP A 58 9.91 -0.45 21.64
C ASP A 58 11.36 -0.92 21.69
N THR A 59 12.11 -0.56 20.66
CA THR A 59 13.54 -0.89 20.57
C THR A 59 14.36 -0.17 21.63
N ASN A 60 13.89 0.95 22.19
CA ASN A 60 14.58 1.70 23.25
C ASN A 60 16.06 2.02 22.92
N GLY A 61 16.34 2.34 21.64
CA GLY A 61 17.70 2.58 21.14
C GLY A 61 18.52 1.32 20.83
N GLN A 62 17.99 0.13 21.12
CA GLN A 62 18.69 -1.14 20.98
C GLN A 62 18.49 -1.79 19.61
N SER A 63 19.45 -2.61 19.20
CA SER A 63 19.33 -3.46 18.01
C SER A 63 18.90 -4.86 18.41
N ILE A 64 17.69 -5.25 18.03
CA ILE A 64 17.09 -6.54 18.39
C ILE A 64 16.58 -7.32 17.17
N THR A 65 16.60 -8.64 17.27
CA THR A 65 16.03 -9.54 16.27
C THR A 65 14.95 -10.41 16.88
N ILE A 66 13.76 -10.41 16.26
CA ILE A 66 12.71 -11.39 16.51
C ILE A 66 12.85 -12.47 15.43
N GLY A 67 13.42 -13.61 15.84
CA GLY A 67 13.54 -14.80 14.99
C GLY A 67 12.32 -15.72 15.07
N GLN A 68 11.49 -15.54 16.10
CA GLN A 68 10.21 -16.23 16.21
C GLN A 68 9.24 -15.76 15.13
N ALA A 69 8.55 -16.69 14.47
CA ALA A 69 7.42 -16.37 13.60
C ALA A 69 6.28 -15.74 14.42
N LEU A 70 5.85 -14.54 14.01
CA LEU A 70 4.69 -13.83 14.51
C LEU A 70 3.46 -14.23 13.71
N LEU A 71 2.53 -14.93 14.35
CA LEU A 71 1.45 -15.64 13.69
C LEU A 71 0.13 -14.88 13.79
N ALA A 72 -0.67 -14.92 12.72
CA ALA A 72 -2.10 -14.69 12.85
C ALA A 72 -2.73 -15.81 13.71
N PRO A 73 -3.52 -15.48 14.75
CA PRO A 73 -4.21 -16.49 15.54
C PRO A 73 -5.27 -17.20 14.68
N ALA A 74 -5.13 -18.52 14.54
CA ALA A 74 -6.00 -19.32 13.69
C ALA A 74 -7.27 -19.80 14.42
N GLY A 75 -8.32 -20.09 13.63
CA GLY A 75 -9.57 -20.69 14.10
C GLY A 75 -10.33 -19.81 15.09
N ASN A 76 -11.19 -20.43 15.91
CA ASN A 76 -11.93 -19.72 16.93
C ASN A 76 -11.17 -19.65 18.26
N GLY A 77 -11.41 -18.58 19.01
CA GLY A 77 -10.96 -18.39 20.39
C GLY A 77 -12.16 -18.17 21.32
N VAL A 78 -11.92 -18.35 22.62
CA VAL A 78 -12.89 -18.06 23.69
C VAL A 78 -13.05 -16.55 23.83
N THR A 79 -14.27 -16.04 23.71
CA THR A 79 -14.55 -14.61 23.82
C THR A 79 -15.17 -14.25 25.17
N THR A 80 -16.10 -15.06 25.65
CA THR A 80 -16.80 -14.81 26.91
C THR A 80 -17.10 -16.10 27.66
N ILE A 81 -17.09 -16.01 28.98
CA ILE A 81 -17.61 -17.03 29.89
C ILE A 81 -18.51 -16.27 30.88
N ALA A 82 -19.82 -16.43 30.76
CA ALA A 82 -20.75 -15.71 31.61
C ALA A 82 -20.78 -16.33 33.03
N VAL A 83 -20.94 -15.48 34.03
CA VAL A 83 -21.17 -15.91 35.41
C VAL A 83 -22.68 -15.86 35.65
N THR A 84 -23.32 -17.02 35.82
CA THR A 84 -24.76 -17.10 36.10
C THR A 84 -25.03 -17.11 37.60
N ASN A 85 -24.09 -17.62 38.40
CA ASN A 85 -24.06 -17.46 39.84
C ASN A 85 -22.60 -17.24 40.30
N GLY A 86 -22.34 -16.16 41.04
CA GLY A 86 -21.01 -15.83 41.54
C GLY A 86 -20.54 -16.68 42.73
N GLY A 87 -21.46 -17.44 43.35
CA GLY A 87 -21.20 -18.14 44.61
C GLY A 87 -20.99 -17.18 45.78
N SER A 88 -20.33 -17.66 46.84
CA SER A 88 -19.95 -16.87 48.03
C SER A 88 -18.82 -17.55 48.81
N GLY A 89 -18.28 -16.85 49.81
CA GLY A 89 -17.29 -17.42 50.73
C GLY A 89 -15.87 -17.51 50.15
N TYR A 90 -15.60 -16.90 49.00
CA TYR A 90 -14.26 -16.89 48.44
C TYR A 90 -13.35 -15.98 49.28
N VAL A 91 -12.19 -16.48 49.68
CA VAL A 91 -11.13 -15.69 50.36
C VAL A 91 -10.06 -15.20 49.39
N GLY A 92 -10.17 -15.59 48.12
CA GLY A 92 -9.32 -15.16 47.02
C GLY A 92 -9.89 -15.63 45.68
N ALA A 93 -9.34 -15.12 44.57
CA ALA A 93 -9.81 -15.50 43.24
C ALA A 93 -9.50 -16.98 42.95
N PRO A 94 -10.50 -17.78 42.51
CA PRO A 94 -10.23 -19.14 42.03
C PRO A 94 -9.45 -19.11 40.71
N TYR A 95 -8.70 -20.18 40.46
CA TYR A 95 -8.09 -20.41 39.15
C TYR A 95 -9.16 -20.82 38.15
N VAL A 96 -9.20 -20.14 37.00
CA VAL A 96 -10.10 -20.45 35.88
C VAL A 96 -9.32 -21.30 34.87
N SER A 97 -9.67 -22.58 34.79
CA SER A 97 -9.09 -23.50 33.80
C SER A 97 -10.03 -23.63 32.60
N ILE A 98 -9.48 -23.51 31.40
CA ILE A 98 -10.19 -23.70 30.14
C ILE A 98 -9.50 -24.85 29.39
N SER A 99 -10.25 -25.90 29.09
CA SER A 99 -9.73 -27.11 28.42
C SER A 99 -10.64 -27.53 27.27
N GLY A 100 -10.08 -28.09 26.19
CA GLY A 100 -10.84 -28.46 25.00
C GLY A 100 -9.95 -28.77 23.81
N THR A 101 -10.52 -28.69 22.61
CA THR A 101 -9.81 -29.00 21.36
C THR A 101 -8.83 -27.91 20.91
N GLY A 102 -8.97 -26.69 21.43
CA GLY A 102 -8.05 -25.58 21.20
C GLY A 102 -6.98 -25.44 22.28
N ALA A 103 -6.13 -24.43 22.15
CA ALA A 103 -5.04 -24.17 23.07
C ALA A 103 -4.86 -22.68 23.38
N GLY A 104 -4.33 -22.38 24.56
CA GLY A 104 -3.81 -21.05 24.91
C GLY A 104 -4.86 -20.05 25.40
N ALA A 105 -6.12 -20.46 25.60
CA ALA A 105 -7.09 -19.61 26.27
C ALA A 105 -6.77 -19.50 27.76
N THR A 106 -6.83 -18.29 28.30
CA THR A 106 -6.62 -18.03 29.73
C THR A 106 -7.63 -17.00 30.20
N ALA A 107 -8.01 -17.07 31.47
CA ALA A 107 -8.96 -16.14 32.06
C ALA A 107 -8.66 -15.92 33.54
N VAL A 108 -9.22 -14.83 34.08
CA VAL A 108 -9.17 -14.51 35.52
C VAL A 108 -10.57 -14.27 36.04
N ALA A 109 -10.82 -14.72 37.26
CA ALA A 109 -12.05 -14.42 37.98
C ALA A 109 -11.91 -13.06 38.68
N ASN A 110 -12.80 -12.11 38.34
CA ASN A 110 -12.86 -10.82 38.99
C ASN A 110 -13.76 -10.93 40.21
N MET A 111 -13.19 -10.69 41.38
CA MET A 111 -13.87 -10.86 42.66
C MET A 111 -14.55 -9.56 43.08
N VAL A 112 -15.74 -9.69 43.68
CA VAL A 112 -16.48 -8.60 44.30
C VAL A 112 -16.99 -9.05 45.67
N ASP A 113 -17.32 -8.12 46.55
CA ASP A 113 -17.94 -8.43 47.85
C ASP A 113 -19.19 -9.31 47.64
N ASP A 114 -19.31 -10.39 48.41
CA ASP A 114 -20.49 -11.26 48.35
C ASP A 114 -21.70 -10.70 49.10
N GLY A 115 -21.51 -9.63 49.88
CA GLY A 115 -22.57 -8.94 50.60
C GLY A 115 -22.94 -9.61 51.92
N MET A 116 -22.15 -10.58 52.40
CA MET A 116 -22.40 -11.27 53.67
C MET A 116 -21.77 -10.57 54.89
N GLY A 117 -21.00 -9.49 54.68
CA GLY A 117 -20.40 -8.70 55.77
C GLY A 117 -19.32 -9.42 56.59
N ASN A 118 -18.84 -10.57 56.10
CA ASN A 118 -17.86 -11.46 56.72
C ASN A 118 -16.46 -11.34 56.08
N GLY A 119 -16.27 -10.39 55.15
CA GLY A 119 -15.01 -10.19 54.43
C GLY A 119 -14.73 -11.22 53.34
N THR A 120 -15.73 -11.97 52.88
CA THR A 120 -15.59 -12.89 51.74
C THR A 120 -16.11 -12.30 50.43
N PHE A 121 -15.76 -12.97 49.32
CA PHE A 121 -16.03 -12.52 47.97
C PHE A 121 -16.90 -13.52 47.21
N LYS A 122 -17.45 -13.05 46.09
CA LYS A 122 -18.03 -13.85 45.01
C LYS A 122 -17.38 -13.51 43.68
N ILE A 123 -17.53 -14.38 42.69
CA ILE A 123 -17.09 -14.09 41.32
C ILE A 123 -18.11 -13.13 40.70
N GLY A 124 -17.68 -11.90 40.41
CA GLY A 124 -18.52 -10.92 39.72
C GLY A 124 -18.51 -11.12 38.21
N SER A 125 -17.35 -11.46 37.63
CA SER A 125 -17.20 -11.71 36.19
C SER A 125 -15.95 -12.56 35.90
N ILE A 126 -15.87 -13.10 34.69
CA ILE A 126 -14.66 -13.71 34.14
C ILE A 126 -14.10 -12.80 33.04
N THR A 127 -12.85 -12.37 33.18
CA THR A 127 -12.11 -11.69 32.11
C THR A 127 -11.29 -12.70 31.35
N ILE A 128 -11.53 -12.83 30.05
CA ILE A 128 -10.64 -13.56 29.16
C ILE A 128 -9.36 -12.76 28.96
N THR A 129 -8.23 -13.32 29.37
CA THR A 129 -6.90 -12.72 29.22
C THR A 129 -6.16 -13.22 27.99
N SER A 130 -6.66 -14.27 27.34
CA SER A 130 -6.29 -14.69 25.99
C SER A 130 -7.41 -15.55 25.45
N ALA A 131 -7.86 -15.27 24.23
CA ALA A 131 -8.89 -16.08 23.57
C ALA A 131 -8.37 -17.48 23.20
N GLY A 132 -7.05 -17.66 23.11
CA GLY A 132 -6.45 -18.87 22.57
C GLY A 132 -6.77 -19.07 21.09
N THR A 133 -6.48 -20.26 20.58
CA THR A 133 -6.57 -20.57 19.14
C THR A 133 -7.08 -21.99 18.92
N GLY A 134 -7.75 -22.20 17.78
CA GLY A 134 -8.11 -23.53 17.30
C GLY A 134 -9.24 -24.24 18.06
N TYR A 135 -10.08 -23.53 18.81
CA TYR A 135 -11.23 -24.16 19.47
C TYR A 135 -12.30 -24.54 18.43
N THR A 136 -12.47 -25.84 18.19
CA THR A 136 -13.46 -26.39 17.25
C THR A 136 -14.73 -26.90 17.94
N GLY A 137 -14.70 -27.02 19.27
CA GLY A 137 -15.86 -27.34 20.11
C GLY A 137 -15.82 -26.53 21.40
N THR A 138 -16.98 -26.41 22.05
CA THR A 138 -17.12 -25.65 23.30
C THR A 138 -16.16 -26.20 24.38
N PRO A 139 -15.21 -25.40 24.87
CA PRO A 139 -14.29 -25.86 25.89
C PRO A 139 -14.99 -26.02 27.25
N ALA A 140 -14.50 -26.96 28.05
CA ALA A 140 -14.87 -27.10 29.45
C ALA A 140 -14.17 -26.02 30.28
N VAL A 141 -14.94 -25.33 31.13
CA VAL A 141 -14.45 -24.33 32.07
C VAL A 141 -14.61 -24.86 33.49
N THR A 142 -13.53 -24.88 34.27
CA THR A 142 -13.56 -25.34 35.67
C THR A 142 -12.91 -24.31 36.59
N LEU A 143 -13.48 -24.15 37.78
CA LEU A 143 -12.96 -23.29 38.85
C LEU A 143 -12.27 -24.14 39.91
N THR A 144 -11.05 -23.79 40.28
CA THR A 144 -10.28 -24.53 41.30
C THR A 144 -9.68 -23.58 42.33
N GLY A 145 -9.83 -23.87 43.62
CA GLY A 145 -9.29 -23.07 44.72
C GLY A 145 -10.20 -21.90 45.13
N GLY A 146 -9.63 -20.89 45.81
CA GLY A 146 -10.33 -19.69 46.26
C GLY A 146 -11.18 -19.83 47.54
N GLY A 147 -11.45 -21.06 48.00
CA GLY A 147 -12.09 -21.35 49.29
C GLY A 147 -13.61 -21.18 49.35
N GLY A 148 -14.22 -20.60 48.33
CA GLY A 148 -15.68 -20.42 48.22
C GLY A 148 -16.40 -21.57 47.51
N THR A 149 -17.73 -21.49 47.44
CA THR A 149 -18.59 -22.49 46.79
C THR A 149 -19.78 -21.85 46.07
N GLY A 150 -20.50 -22.65 45.27
CA GLY A 150 -21.77 -22.23 44.66
C GLY A 150 -21.67 -21.42 43.37
N ALA A 151 -20.47 -21.16 42.86
CA ALA A 151 -20.31 -20.49 41.57
C ALA A 151 -20.76 -21.38 40.41
N VAL A 152 -21.49 -20.80 39.47
CA VAL A 152 -21.94 -21.43 38.23
C VAL A 152 -21.54 -20.53 37.07
N LEU A 153 -20.83 -21.11 36.11
CA LEU A 153 -20.44 -20.47 34.86
C LEU A 153 -21.29 -21.04 33.72
N ASP A 154 -21.61 -20.19 32.76
CA ASP A 154 -22.22 -20.63 31.50
C ASP A 154 -21.17 -21.26 30.58
N THR A 155 -21.65 -21.87 29.51
CA THR A 155 -20.84 -22.37 28.40
C THR A 155 -19.98 -21.25 27.78
N ALA A 156 -18.74 -21.59 27.47
CA ALA A 156 -17.82 -20.66 26.83
C ALA A 156 -18.29 -20.34 25.40
N VAL A 157 -18.34 -19.06 25.06
CA VAL A 157 -18.67 -18.59 23.71
C VAL A 157 -17.39 -18.51 22.88
N LEU A 158 -17.49 -18.95 21.63
CA LEU A 158 -16.39 -18.95 20.67
C LEU A 158 -16.67 -17.98 19.51
N ALA A 159 -15.63 -17.32 19.03
CA ALA A 159 -15.67 -16.54 17.79
C ALA A 159 -14.37 -16.68 17.01
N ALA A 160 -14.42 -16.40 15.70
CA ALA A 160 -13.24 -16.39 14.86
C ALA A 160 -12.21 -15.38 15.37
N ASN A 161 -10.96 -15.82 15.47
CA ASN A 161 -9.88 -14.93 15.86
C ASN A 161 -9.59 -13.92 14.75
N THR A 162 -9.26 -12.70 15.17
CA THR A 162 -8.81 -11.62 14.28
C THR A 162 -7.34 -11.34 14.55
N SER A 163 -6.54 -11.23 13.48
CA SER A 163 -5.12 -10.88 13.60
C SER A 163 -4.92 -9.38 13.72
N GLY A 164 -3.99 -8.97 14.58
CA GLY A 164 -3.50 -7.61 14.66
C GLY A 164 -2.20 -7.42 13.88
N GLY A 165 -1.57 -6.27 14.11
CA GLY A 165 -0.37 -5.84 13.42
C GLY A 165 0.87 -5.71 14.30
N VAL A 166 1.94 -5.17 13.72
CA VAL A 166 3.20 -4.89 14.41
C VAL A 166 3.50 -3.41 14.31
N THR A 167 3.55 -2.73 15.46
CA THR A 167 4.02 -1.36 15.57
C THR A 167 5.44 -1.34 16.11
N ARG A 168 6.34 -0.65 15.43
CA ARG A 168 7.73 -0.53 15.81
C ARG A 168 8.02 0.90 16.23
N THR A 169 8.61 1.07 17.41
CA THR A 169 9.00 2.36 17.99
C THR A 169 10.41 2.31 18.60
N GLY A 170 10.89 3.46 19.07
CA GLY A 170 12.24 3.66 19.57
C GLY A 170 13.28 3.77 18.46
N SER A 171 14.41 4.41 18.79
CA SER A 171 15.44 4.80 17.82
C SER A 171 16.37 3.69 17.35
N GLY A 172 16.19 2.46 17.85
CA GLY A 172 17.09 1.34 17.61
C GLY A 172 16.87 0.65 16.26
N THR A 173 17.10 -0.65 16.21
CA THR A 173 16.82 -1.50 15.03
C THR A 173 15.99 -2.71 15.48
N LEU A 174 14.98 -3.07 14.69
CA LEU A 174 14.19 -4.29 14.87
C LEU A 174 14.32 -5.08 13.59
N THR A 175 14.87 -6.28 13.68
CA THR A 175 14.92 -7.23 12.56
C THR A 175 13.85 -8.29 12.78
N LEU A 176 12.96 -8.48 11.80
CA LEU A 176 11.99 -9.57 11.80
C LEU A 176 12.47 -10.67 10.86
N SER A 177 12.95 -11.79 11.39
CA SER A 177 13.49 -12.90 10.58
C SER A 177 12.61 -14.15 10.56
N GLY A 178 11.53 -14.19 11.34
CA GLY A 178 10.52 -15.24 11.25
C GLY A 178 9.74 -15.22 9.93
N THR A 179 9.04 -16.32 9.63
CA THR A 179 7.99 -16.35 8.60
C THR A 179 6.70 -15.82 9.22
N ASN A 180 6.49 -14.51 9.10
CA ASN A 180 5.40 -13.84 9.81
C ASN A 180 4.09 -13.93 9.01
N SER A 181 3.00 -14.29 9.68
CA SER A 181 1.68 -14.47 9.07
C SER A 181 0.60 -13.57 9.65
N TYR A 182 0.94 -12.65 10.56
CA TYR A 182 0.01 -11.61 10.99
C TYR A 182 -0.49 -10.79 9.78
N THR A 183 -1.73 -10.30 9.85
CA THR A 183 -2.38 -9.59 8.74
C THR A 183 -2.77 -8.15 9.06
N GLY A 184 -2.75 -7.75 10.33
CA GLY A 184 -2.96 -6.35 10.68
C GLY A 184 -1.73 -5.49 10.36
N ALA A 185 -1.91 -4.17 10.42
CA ALA A 185 -0.95 -3.20 9.88
C ALA A 185 0.46 -3.28 10.48
N THR A 186 1.47 -3.07 9.62
CA THR A 186 2.86 -2.90 10.03
C THR A 186 3.17 -1.40 10.09
N VAL A 187 3.46 -0.87 11.28
CA VAL A 187 3.74 0.55 11.47
C VAL A 187 5.18 0.74 11.90
N VAL A 188 5.93 1.56 11.15
CA VAL A 188 7.31 1.93 11.44
C VAL A 188 7.31 3.40 11.88
N ASN A 189 7.25 3.64 13.19
CA ASN A 189 7.29 5.00 13.72
C ASN A 189 8.64 5.67 13.45
N ALA A 190 8.63 7.00 13.43
CA ALA A 190 9.82 7.82 13.22
C ALA A 190 10.97 7.49 14.17
N GLY A 191 12.20 7.69 13.69
CA GLY A 191 13.43 7.63 14.47
C GLY A 191 14.12 6.27 14.54
N GLY A 192 13.52 5.18 14.07
CA GLY A 192 14.12 3.83 14.09
C GLY A 192 14.02 3.06 12.76
N THR A 193 14.76 1.95 12.65
CA THR A 193 14.77 1.11 11.42
C THR A 193 14.21 -0.31 11.59
N LEU A 194 13.09 -0.63 10.94
CA LEU A 194 12.57 -2.00 10.79
C LEU A 194 13.28 -2.70 9.62
N VAL A 195 13.86 -3.88 9.86
CA VAL A 195 14.67 -4.62 8.88
C VAL A 195 14.00 -5.95 8.54
N ALA A 196 13.95 -6.28 7.25
CA ALA A 196 13.58 -7.60 6.78
C ALA A 196 14.71 -8.60 7.07
N GLY A 197 14.46 -9.56 7.95
CA GLY A 197 15.32 -10.71 8.19
C GLY A 197 14.96 -11.93 7.33
N SER A 198 13.79 -11.93 6.70
CA SER A 198 13.27 -12.98 5.80
C SER A 198 12.49 -12.37 4.62
N THR A 199 12.06 -13.18 3.65
CA THR A 199 11.18 -12.78 2.54
C THR A 199 9.70 -12.69 2.94
N SER A 200 9.37 -13.02 4.19
CA SER A 200 8.02 -12.94 4.78
C SER A 200 8.06 -12.15 6.09
N ALA A 201 8.93 -11.14 6.15
CA ALA A 201 9.21 -10.41 7.38
C ALA A 201 8.03 -9.53 7.82
N PHE A 202 7.26 -8.99 6.88
CA PHE A 202 6.28 -7.92 7.14
C PHE A 202 4.82 -8.39 7.14
N GLY A 203 4.58 -9.65 7.48
CA GLY A 203 3.23 -10.19 7.54
C GLY A 203 2.63 -10.47 6.16
N SER A 204 1.46 -11.09 6.15
CA SER A 204 0.77 -11.47 4.91
C SER A 204 -0.17 -10.36 4.48
N ASN A 205 0.11 -9.73 3.33
CA ASN A 205 -0.69 -8.65 2.78
C ASN A 205 -0.92 -7.47 3.76
N SER A 206 0.06 -7.20 4.63
CA SER A 206 -0.04 -6.17 5.67
C SER A 206 0.03 -4.76 5.08
N ALA A 207 -0.97 -3.93 5.38
CA ALA A 207 -0.89 -2.50 5.15
C ALA A 207 0.27 -1.90 5.95
N THR A 208 1.18 -1.18 5.30
CA THR A 208 2.42 -0.73 5.92
C THR A 208 2.55 0.79 5.92
N THR A 209 2.69 1.38 7.11
CA THR A 209 2.94 2.81 7.29
C THR A 209 4.38 3.03 7.72
N VAL A 210 5.13 3.86 6.98
CA VAL A 210 6.56 4.10 7.21
C VAL A 210 6.84 5.58 7.48
N ASP A 211 7.05 5.93 8.74
CA ASP A 211 7.52 7.27 9.16
C ASP A 211 8.98 7.25 9.68
N GLY A 212 9.51 6.05 9.99
CA GLY A 212 10.92 5.77 10.24
C GLY A 212 11.62 5.20 9.01
N THR A 213 12.41 4.13 9.19
CA THR A 213 13.08 3.43 8.08
C THR A 213 12.59 1.99 7.96
N LEU A 214 12.16 1.59 6.76
CA LEU A 214 11.92 0.20 6.36
C LEU A 214 13.07 -0.26 5.47
N ARG A 215 13.81 -1.29 5.89
CA ARG A 215 14.99 -1.80 5.20
C ARG A 215 14.80 -3.24 4.71
N LEU A 216 14.94 -3.47 3.41
CA LEU A 216 14.79 -4.81 2.81
C LEU A 216 16.02 -5.72 2.97
N ALA A 217 17.21 -5.15 3.17
CA ALA A 217 18.44 -5.88 3.44
C ALA A 217 18.69 -7.05 2.47
N GLY A 218 18.51 -6.82 1.17
CA GLY A 218 18.73 -7.81 0.11
C GLY A 218 17.61 -8.84 -0.06
N ARG A 219 16.41 -8.62 0.50
CA ARG A 219 15.30 -9.57 0.48
C ARG A 219 14.06 -8.99 -0.19
N ASN A 220 13.51 -9.74 -1.14
CA ASN A 220 12.23 -9.41 -1.73
C ASN A 220 11.11 -9.55 -0.69
N ASN A 221 10.28 -8.52 -0.54
CA ASN A 221 9.11 -8.54 0.33
C ASN A 221 7.91 -7.90 -0.39
N ALA A 222 6.72 -8.36 -0.02
CA ALA A 222 5.46 -7.83 -0.51
C ALA A 222 4.67 -7.22 0.65
N LEU A 223 4.06 -6.06 0.40
CA LEU A 223 3.21 -5.34 1.34
C LEU A 223 1.78 -5.28 0.77
N GLY A 224 0.79 -5.22 1.67
CA GLY A 224 -0.59 -4.91 1.28
C GLY A 224 -0.65 -3.54 0.61
N SER A 225 -0.12 -2.54 1.28
CA SER A 225 -0.01 -1.17 0.76
C SER A 225 1.13 -0.42 1.45
N LEU A 226 1.59 0.68 0.85
CA LEU A 226 2.64 1.54 1.41
C LEU A 226 2.11 2.96 1.60
N ALA A 227 2.08 3.39 2.85
CA ALA A 227 1.76 4.75 3.26
C ALA A 227 2.88 5.32 4.15
N GLY A 228 2.87 6.63 4.37
CA GLY A 228 3.81 7.28 5.29
C GLY A 228 4.13 8.72 4.92
N SER A 229 4.67 9.45 5.88
CA SER A 229 5.02 10.86 5.76
C SER A 229 6.40 11.09 5.13
N SER A 230 6.78 12.36 4.95
CA SER A 230 8.03 12.76 4.31
C SER A 230 9.30 12.40 5.10
N THR A 231 9.16 12.01 6.37
CA THR A 231 10.28 11.49 7.17
C THR A 231 10.57 10.02 6.90
N GLY A 232 9.63 9.32 6.27
CA GLY A 232 9.75 7.92 5.94
C GLY A 232 10.91 7.64 4.98
N ILE A 233 11.61 6.54 5.20
CA ILE A 233 12.61 6.00 4.29
C ILE A 233 12.30 4.53 4.01
N VAL A 234 12.20 4.16 2.74
CA VAL A 234 12.25 2.78 2.30
C VAL A 234 13.57 2.56 1.59
N GLU A 235 14.35 1.56 2.03
CA GLU A 235 15.66 1.29 1.44
C GLU A 235 16.00 -0.20 1.33
N ASN A 236 16.98 -0.53 0.49
CA ASN A 236 17.57 -1.87 0.45
C ASN A 236 18.72 -1.99 1.47
N ALA A 237 19.71 -1.09 1.38
CA ALA A 237 20.93 -1.04 2.18
C ALA A 237 21.66 -2.40 2.27
N SER A 238 21.82 -3.06 1.12
CA SER A 238 22.53 -4.33 0.94
C SER A 238 23.27 -4.32 -0.39
N ALA A 239 24.29 -5.18 -0.55
CA ALA A 239 24.96 -5.40 -1.84
C ALA A 239 24.11 -6.25 -2.80
N THR A 240 23.22 -7.07 -2.27
CA THR A 240 22.24 -7.83 -3.07
C THR A 240 21.07 -6.93 -3.39
N SER A 241 20.66 -6.84 -4.65
CA SER A 241 19.44 -6.14 -5.04
C SER A 241 18.22 -6.74 -4.35
N ALA A 242 17.23 -5.91 -4.05
CA ALA A 242 15.98 -6.33 -3.44
C ALA A 242 14.79 -5.73 -4.17
N THR A 243 13.64 -6.38 -4.08
CA THR A 243 12.39 -5.94 -4.72
C THR A 243 11.33 -5.69 -3.65
N LEU A 244 10.78 -4.48 -3.66
CA LEU A 244 9.56 -4.17 -2.90
C LEU A 244 8.35 -4.31 -3.81
N THR A 245 7.39 -5.17 -3.43
CA THR A 245 6.08 -5.24 -4.08
C THR A 245 5.02 -4.59 -3.20
N VAL A 246 4.17 -3.72 -3.76
CA VAL A 246 3.10 -3.03 -3.02
C VAL A 246 1.76 -3.12 -3.75
N GLY A 247 0.67 -3.00 -2.99
CA GLY A 247 -0.70 -2.93 -3.51
C GLY A 247 -1.48 -4.26 -3.46
N GLY A 248 -0.97 -5.28 -2.76
CA GLY A 248 -1.65 -6.56 -2.60
C GLY A 248 -3.01 -6.47 -1.87
N ASP A 249 -3.27 -5.40 -1.11
CA ASP A 249 -4.56 -5.17 -0.44
C ASP A 249 -5.56 -4.37 -1.30
N ASN A 250 -5.17 -3.99 -2.52
CA ASN A 250 -5.95 -3.20 -3.48
C ASN A 250 -6.33 -1.79 -3.01
N SER A 251 -5.81 -1.32 -1.87
CA SER A 251 -6.08 0.03 -1.39
C SER A 251 -5.26 1.08 -2.15
N SER A 252 -5.82 2.28 -2.25
CA SER A 252 -5.09 3.46 -2.74
C SER A 252 -4.38 4.14 -1.57
N GLN A 253 -3.08 4.40 -1.69
CA GLN A 253 -2.28 5.01 -0.64
C GLN A 253 -1.27 6.02 -1.18
N SER A 254 -0.88 6.96 -0.32
CA SER A 254 0.17 7.92 -0.59
C SER A 254 1.36 7.71 0.35
N TYR A 255 2.55 7.73 -0.24
CA TYR A 255 3.82 7.72 0.47
C TYR A 255 4.64 8.94 0.03
N SER A 256 4.84 9.87 0.96
CA SER A 256 5.61 11.09 0.70
C SER A 256 7.07 10.99 1.12
N GLY A 257 7.48 9.85 1.67
CA GLY A 257 8.86 9.57 2.04
C GLY A 257 9.75 9.24 0.84
N ILE A 258 11.00 8.88 1.12
CA ILE A 258 12.02 8.59 0.11
C ILE A 258 12.16 7.09 -0.07
N VAL A 259 12.05 6.62 -1.32
CA VAL A 259 12.48 5.27 -1.73
C VAL A 259 13.90 5.37 -2.28
N ARG A 260 14.85 4.58 -1.78
CA ARG A 260 16.27 4.66 -2.19
C ARG A 260 16.99 3.32 -2.12
N ASP A 261 18.14 3.19 -2.77
CA ASP A 261 18.95 1.96 -2.63
C ASP A 261 19.52 1.84 -1.20
N GLY A 262 19.96 2.94 -0.60
CA GLY A 262 20.62 2.95 0.71
C GLY A 262 22.09 2.52 0.64
N SER A 263 22.72 2.35 1.79
CA SER A 263 24.14 1.97 1.87
C SER A 263 24.33 0.49 1.54
N GLY A 264 25.06 0.14 0.48
CA GLY A 264 25.35 -1.27 0.17
C GLY A 264 25.58 -1.55 -1.32
N GLY A 265 25.08 -0.70 -2.20
CA GLY A 265 25.32 -0.76 -3.65
C GLY A 265 24.37 -1.65 -4.44
N GLY A 266 23.56 -2.49 -3.79
CA GLY A 266 22.50 -3.27 -4.43
C GLY A 266 21.25 -2.41 -4.65
N ALA A 267 20.72 -2.45 -5.87
CA ALA A 267 19.56 -1.67 -6.28
C ALA A 267 18.27 -2.10 -5.56
N LEU A 268 17.39 -1.13 -5.29
CA LEU A 268 16.01 -1.39 -4.89
C LEU A 268 15.09 -1.33 -6.12
N ASN A 269 14.48 -2.46 -6.46
CA ASN A 269 13.42 -2.55 -7.45
C ASN A 269 12.06 -2.31 -6.79
N PHE A 270 11.11 -1.79 -7.56
CA PHE A 270 9.76 -1.49 -7.10
C PHE A 270 8.71 -2.13 -8.02
N ILE A 271 7.73 -2.82 -7.46
CA ILE A 271 6.63 -3.41 -8.21
C ILE A 271 5.30 -2.95 -7.62
N LYS A 272 4.43 -2.41 -8.48
CA LYS A 272 3.05 -2.08 -8.16
C LYS A 272 2.10 -3.15 -8.70
N VAL A 273 1.29 -3.72 -7.81
CA VAL A 273 0.22 -4.70 -8.11
C VAL A 273 -1.12 -4.25 -7.50
N GLY A 274 -2.18 -5.00 -7.75
CA GLY A 274 -3.54 -4.72 -7.25
C GLY A 274 -4.19 -3.47 -7.86
N SER A 275 -5.49 -3.31 -7.65
CA SER A 275 -6.29 -2.30 -8.35
C SER A 275 -6.14 -0.88 -7.82
N GLY A 276 -5.64 -0.69 -6.59
CA GLY A 276 -5.50 0.63 -5.97
C GLY A 276 -4.44 1.52 -6.63
N THR A 277 -4.42 2.80 -6.26
CA THR A 277 -3.40 3.77 -6.68
C THR A 277 -2.31 3.90 -5.61
N GLN A 278 -1.05 3.64 -5.96
CA GLN A 278 0.09 4.00 -5.11
C GLN A 278 0.66 5.33 -5.57
N ILE A 279 0.68 6.32 -4.68
CA ILE A 279 1.30 7.63 -4.94
C ILE A 279 2.67 7.65 -4.26
N LEU A 280 3.72 7.99 -5.02
CA LEU A 280 5.06 8.27 -4.54
C LEU A 280 5.34 9.76 -4.76
N SER A 281 5.09 10.60 -3.75
CA SER A 281 5.23 12.06 -3.89
C SER A 281 6.60 12.60 -3.45
N GLY A 282 7.43 11.77 -2.79
CA GLY A 282 8.79 12.13 -2.40
C GLY A 282 9.80 12.03 -3.55
N ASN A 283 10.98 12.65 -3.37
CA ASN A 283 12.12 12.52 -4.28
C ASN A 283 12.83 11.19 -4.04
N SER A 284 12.42 10.16 -4.76
CA SER A 284 13.00 8.83 -4.69
C SER A 284 14.28 8.74 -5.52
N THR A 285 15.28 8.03 -4.98
CA THR A 285 16.64 7.93 -5.54
C THR A 285 17.10 6.49 -5.78
N TYR A 286 16.20 5.52 -5.69
CA TYR A 286 16.52 4.12 -6.03
C TYR A 286 16.87 4.01 -7.51
N THR A 287 17.82 3.14 -7.82
CA THR A 287 18.30 2.95 -9.20
C THR A 287 17.76 1.68 -9.86
N GLY A 288 17.08 0.83 -9.09
CA GLY A 288 16.43 -0.37 -9.60
C GLY A 288 15.23 -0.06 -10.47
N THR A 289 14.74 -1.10 -11.14
CA THR A 289 13.59 -0.99 -12.07
C THR A 289 12.28 -0.82 -11.33
N THR A 290 11.33 -0.14 -11.97
CA THR A 290 9.94 -0.03 -11.54
C THR A 290 9.04 -0.79 -12.50
N THR A 291 8.18 -1.67 -11.99
CA THR A 291 7.16 -2.36 -12.80
C THR A 291 5.77 -2.03 -12.30
N VAL A 292 4.88 -1.57 -13.19
CA VAL A 292 3.45 -1.40 -12.92
C VAL A 292 2.70 -2.53 -13.60
N SER A 293 2.17 -3.45 -12.79
CA SER A 293 1.47 -4.64 -13.29
C SER A 293 -0.06 -4.50 -13.24
N GLN A 294 -0.60 -3.76 -12.27
CA GLN A 294 -2.03 -3.50 -12.10
C GLN A 294 -2.27 -2.19 -11.33
N GLY A 295 -3.44 -1.58 -11.55
CA GLY A 295 -3.81 -0.32 -10.92
C GLY A 295 -2.90 0.83 -11.33
N ALA A 296 -2.87 1.90 -10.55
CA ALA A 296 -2.05 3.07 -10.86
C ALA A 296 -0.80 3.17 -9.96
N LEU A 297 0.33 3.50 -10.55
CA LEU A 297 1.48 4.09 -9.86
C LEU A 297 1.55 5.56 -10.25
N GLN A 298 1.38 6.46 -9.29
CA GLN A 298 1.51 7.88 -9.50
C GLN A 298 2.88 8.37 -9.00
N ILE A 299 3.64 9.01 -9.89
CA ILE A 299 4.91 9.66 -9.54
C ILE A 299 4.67 11.16 -9.37
N GLY A 300 4.93 11.62 -8.16
CA GLY A 300 4.72 13.01 -7.77
C GLY A 300 3.29 13.37 -7.40
N ALA A 301 3.13 14.56 -6.86
CA ALA A 301 1.88 15.23 -6.55
C ALA A 301 2.09 16.74 -6.57
N ALA A 302 1.13 17.49 -7.14
CA ALA A 302 1.17 18.94 -7.30
C ALA A 302 2.47 19.45 -7.96
N GLY A 303 2.98 18.74 -8.96
CA GLY A 303 4.21 19.11 -9.67
C GLY A 303 5.52 18.75 -8.96
N LEU A 304 5.45 18.11 -7.80
CA LEU A 304 6.61 17.75 -6.97
C LEU A 304 6.85 16.24 -6.93
N GLY A 305 8.08 15.83 -6.65
CA GLY A 305 8.47 14.43 -6.53
C GLY A 305 9.14 13.88 -7.79
N SER A 306 10.01 12.89 -7.59
CA SER A 306 10.83 12.36 -8.69
C SER A 306 11.31 10.92 -8.45
N THR A 307 11.70 10.23 -9.52
CA THR A 307 12.55 9.03 -9.49
C THR A 307 13.91 9.30 -10.12
N ALA A 308 14.89 8.44 -9.86
CA ALA A 308 16.24 8.59 -10.41
C ALA A 308 16.29 8.39 -11.93
N ALA A 309 17.23 9.06 -12.60
CA ALA A 309 17.47 8.94 -14.04
C ALA A 309 17.84 7.52 -14.51
N SER A 310 18.40 6.69 -13.63
CA SER A 310 18.74 5.30 -13.92
C SER A 310 17.59 4.32 -13.68
N SER A 311 16.49 4.75 -13.04
CA SER A 311 15.36 3.88 -12.72
C SER A 311 14.39 3.80 -13.89
N ALA A 312 14.53 2.74 -14.70
CA ALA A 312 13.60 2.47 -15.80
C ALA A 312 12.22 2.03 -15.26
N VAL A 313 11.14 2.47 -15.93
CA VAL A 313 9.75 2.12 -15.61
C VAL A 313 9.13 1.31 -16.73
N SER A 314 8.51 0.18 -16.37
CA SER A 314 7.78 -0.70 -17.30
C SER A 314 6.31 -0.79 -16.88
N VAL A 315 5.39 -0.43 -17.77
CA VAL A 315 3.94 -0.62 -17.59
C VAL A 315 3.52 -1.81 -18.44
N ASN A 316 3.14 -2.91 -17.78
CA ASN A 316 3.03 -4.23 -18.43
C ASN A 316 1.67 -4.92 -18.24
N GLY A 317 0.71 -4.28 -17.57
CA GLY A 317 -0.64 -4.82 -17.41
C GLY A 317 -1.67 -4.03 -18.20
N ALA A 318 -2.68 -4.72 -18.75
CA ALA A 318 -3.76 -4.09 -19.51
C ALA A 318 -4.56 -3.03 -18.71
N SER A 319 -4.58 -3.14 -17.38
CA SER A 319 -5.20 -2.18 -16.45
C SER A 319 -4.15 -1.48 -15.57
N ALA A 320 -2.90 -1.47 -15.99
CA ALA A 320 -1.82 -0.76 -15.30
C ALA A 320 -1.70 0.67 -15.84
N THR A 321 -1.53 1.63 -14.93
CA THR A 321 -1.36 3.04 -15.27
C THR A 321 -0.12 3.59 -14.60
N LEU A 322 0.75 4.26 -15.36
CA LEU A 322 1.71 5.22 -14.82
C LEU A 322 1.07 6.61 -14.88
N ALA A 323 0.92 7.26 -13.72
CA ALA A 323 0.32 8.58 -13.61
C ALA A 323 1.23 9.59 -12.90
N GLY A 324 0.76 10.82 -12.78
CA GLY A 324 1.31 11.84 -11.89
C GLY A 324 1.71 13.13 -12.56
N SER A 325 2.10 14.08 -11.73
CA SER A 325 2.59 15.40 -12.11
C SER A 325 4.09 15.61 -11.83
N GLY A 326 4.82 14.54 -11.44
CA GLY A 326 6.23 14.60 -11.07
C GLY A 326 7.19 14.32 -12.22
N MET A 327 8.41 13.91 -11.86
CA MET A 327 9.47 13.51 -12.80
C MET A 327 9.83 12.03 -12.69
N VAL A 328 9.62 11.27 -13.76
CA VAL A 328 10.18 9.94 -13.94
C VAL A 328 11.52 10.07 -14.64
N GLY A 329 12.62 10.08 -13.89
CA GLY A 329 13.93 10.38 -14.46
C GLY A 329 14.38 9.38 -15.54
N GLY A 330 14.06 8.10 -15.37
CA GLY A 330 14.47 7.05 -16.29
C GLY A 330 13.58 6.88 -17.52
N ALA A 331 13.95 5.90 -18.35
CA ALA A 331 13.14 5.53 -19.52
C ALA A 331 11.83 4.87 -19.08
N VAL A 332 10.73 5.27 -19.71
CA VAL A 332 9.40 4.69 -19.54
C VAL A 332 9.08 3.84 -20.77
N THR A 333 8.73 2.57 -20.55
CA THR A 333 8.17 1.70 -21.59
C THR A 333 6.76 1.29 -21.20
N VAL A 334 5.79 1.58 -22.05
CA VAL A 334 4.40 1.14 -21.88
C VAL A 334 4.15 -0.01 -22.87
N THR A 335 4.32 -1.23 -22.37
CA THR A 335 4.11 -2.47 -23.14
C THR A 335 2.62 -2.76 -23.28
N SER A 336 1.87 -2.59 -22.19
CA SER A 336 0.41 -2.61 -22.18
C SER A 336 -0.12 -1.69 -21.07
N GLY A 337 -1.37 -1.25 -21.21
CA GLY A 337 -1.98 -0.31 -20.27
C GLY A 337 -1.71 1.14 -20.64
N PHE A 338 -1.52 1.99 -19.63
CA PHE A 338 -1.66 3.43 -19.79
C PHE A 338 -0.48 4.23 -19.20
N ILE A 339 -0.18 5.36 -19.84
CA ILE A 339 0.47 6.51 -19.21
C ILE A 339 -0.53 7.68 -19.21
N GLN A 340 -0.83 8.23 -18.04
CA GLN A 340 -1.87 9.25 -17.86
C GLN A 340 -1.32 10.37 -16.96
N PRO A 341 -0.82 11.48 -17.52
CA PRO A 341 -0.37 12.61 -16.71
C PRO A 341 -1.45 13.09 -15.74
N GLY A 342 -1.02 13.73 -14.66
CA GLY A 342 -1.93 14.28 -13.66
C GLY A 342 -2.06 13.48 -12.37
N ASP A 343 -2.52 14.15 -11.33
CA ASP A 343 -2.69 13.57 -10.00
C ASP A 343 -3.99 12.76 -9.86
N THR A 344 -4.19 12.18 -8.67
CA THR A 344 -5.34 11.32 -8.33
C THR A 344 -5.49 10.17 -9.34
N GLY A 345 -4.37 9.54 -9.69
CA GLY A 345 -4.33 8.47 -10.69
C GLY A 345 -4.54 8.93 -12.13
N GLY A 346 -4.27 10.21 -12.45
CA GLY A 346 -4.44 10.77 -13.79
C GLY A 346 -5.84 11.32 -14.07
N THR A 347 -6.55 11.78 -13.04
CA THR A 347 -7.93 12.33 -13.16
C THR A 347 -7.99 13.85 -13.05
N SER A 348 -6.89 14.49 -12.65
CA SER A 348 -6.72 15.94 -12.67
C SER A 348 -5.68 16.29 -13.71
N VAL A 349 -5.86 17.40 -14.44
CA VAL A 349 -4.87 17.86 -15.40
C VAL A 349 -3.48 18.07 -14.78
N GLY A 350 -2.43 17.57 -15.43
CA GLY A 350 -1.05 17.80 -15.01
C GLY A 350 0.02 17.50 -16.05
N THR A 351 1.26 17.89 -15.75
CA THR A 351 2.43 17.58 -16.58
C THR A 351 3.26 16.47 -15.96
N LEU A 352 3.48 15.37 -16.67
CA LEU A 352 4.40 14.30 -16.28
C LEU A 352 5.70 14.42 -17.08
N SER A 353 6.82 14.59 -16.39
CA SER A 353 8.13 14.57 -17.04
C SER A 353 8.69 13.16 -17.06
N VAL A 354 9.26 12.72 -18.19
CA VAL A 354 9.86 11.40 -18.36
C VAL A 354 11.23 11.51 -19.02
N GLY A 355 12.19 10.66 -18.65
CA GLY A 355 13.50 10.62 -19.30
C GLY A 355 13.37 10.33 -20.79
N SER A 356 12.72 9.22 -21.11
CA SER A 356 12.34 8.82 -22.47
C SER A 356 10.99 8.11 -22.41
N LEU A 357 10.25 8.11 -23.52
CA LEU A 357 8.98 7.40 -23.64
C LEU A 357 9.03 6.44 -24.84
N ASN A 358 8.87 5.15 -24.57
CA ASN A 358 8.59 4.12 -25.54
C ASN A 358 7.15 3.62 -25.36
N LEU A 359 6.24 4.14 -26.18
CA LEU A 359 4.84 3.75 -26.19
C LEU A 359 4.65 2.66 -27.25
N THR A 360 4.67 1.40 -26.83
CA THR A 360 4.54 0.26 -27.77
C THR A 360 3.11 0.11 -28.28
N SER A 361 2.87 -0.76 -29.27
CA SER A 361 1.54 -1.00 -29.86
C SER A 361 0.45 -1.44 -28.88
N GLY A 362 0.81 -2.00 -27.71
CA GLY A 362 -0.13 -2.34 -26.65
C GLY A 362 -0.38 -1.21 -25.64
N GLY A 363 0.41 -0.15 -25.67
CA GLY A 363 0.34 0.98 -24.74
C GLY A 363 -0.55 2.12 -25.23
N THR A 364 -1.13 2.86 -24.29
CA THR A 364 -1.93 4.06 -24.57
C THR A 364 -1.45 5.25 -23.72
N ALA A 365 -1.19 6.38 -24.34
CA ALA A 365 -1.06 7.66 -23.63
C ALA A 365 -2.43 8.32 -23.58
N VAL A 366 -2.92 8.66 -22.39
CA VAL A 366 -4.22 9.33 -22.22
C VAL A 366 -3.96 10.74 -21.72
N PHE A 367 -4.58 11.71 -22.37
CA PHE A 367 -4.49 13.12 -22.02
C PHE A 367 -5.87 13.68 -21.72
N GLN A 368 -6.02 14.35 -20.60
CA GLN A 368 -7.22 15.07 -20.21
C GLN A 368 -7.13 16.53 -20.66
N ILE A 369 -8.23 17.07 -21.16
CA ILE A 369 -8.40 18.50 -21.45
C ILE A 369 -9.55 19.05 -20.61
N GLU A 370 -9.28 20.14 -19.91
CA GLU A 370 -10.23 20.91 -19.13
C GLU A 370 -10.18 22.41 -19.50
N GLY A 371 -11.31 22.97 -19.90
CA GLY A 371 -11.38 24.37 -20.31
C GLY A 371 -10.45 24.71 -21.50
N VAL A 372 -10.03 25.97 -21.57
CA VAL A 372 -9.30 26.54 -22.72
C VAL A 372 -7.78 26.52 -22.59
N SER A 373 -7.24 26.11 -21.43
CA SER A 373 -5.80 26.23 -21.15
C SER A 373 -5.25 25.15 -20.22
N LEU A 374 -6.08 24.22 -19.74
CA LEU A 374 -5.61 23.12 -18.91
C LEU A 374 -5.67 21.86 -19.76
N ASN A 375 -4.50 21.29 -20.02
CA ASN A 375 -4.39 19.97 -20.62
C ASN A 375 -3.26 19.18 -19.96
N ASP A 376 -3.42 17.88 -19.97
CA ASP A 376 -2.34 16.98 -19.64
C ASP A 376 -1.20 17.15 -20.62
N ARG A 377 0.02 16.96 -20.10
CA ARG A 377 1.23 17.03 -20.90
C ARG A 377 2.22 15.96 -20.49
N ILE A 378 2.87 15.34 -21.47
CA ILE A 378 4.08 14.55 -21.25
C ILE A 378 5.27 15.37 -21.74
N PHE A 379 6.26 15.58 -20.87
CA PHE A 379 7.52 16.23 -21.23
C PHE A 379 8.64 15.19 -21.32
N VAL A 380 9.15 14.92 -22.52
CA VAL A 380 10.24 13.97 -22.78
C VAL A 380 11.58 14.70 -22.71
N LEU A 381 12.37 14.37 -21.69
CA LEU A 381 13.61 15.08 -21.37
C LEU A 381 14.75 14.80 -22.36
N ASN A 382 14.90 13.55 -22.79
CA ASN A 382 16.03 13.13 -23.64
C ASN A 382 15.73 13.36 -25.12
N SER A 383 16.68 13.96 -25.84
CA SER A 383 16.60 14.14 -27.30
C SER A 383 16.58 12.78 -28.03
N GLY A 384 15.67 12.63 -28.99
CA GLY A 384 15.39 11.36 -29.67
C GLY A 384 14.74 10.30 -28.77
N GLY A 385 14.28 10.69 -27.58
CA GLY A 385 13.76 9.78 -26.55
C GLY A 385 12.29 9.41 -26.70
N LEU A 386 11.63 9.73 -27.83
CA LEU A 386 10.23 9.45 -28.07
C LEU A 386 10.06 8.39 -29.16
N THR A 387 9.46 7.26 -28.79
CA THR A 387 9.01 6.20 -29.70
C THR A 387 7.50 6.02 -29.55
N LEU A 388 6.76 6.16 -30.65
CA LEU A 388 5.30 6.02 -30.68
C LEU A 388 4.90 4.90 -31.66
N ASP A 389 4.50 3.76 -31.11
CA ASP A 389 3.86 2.65 -31.81
C ASP A 389 2.44 2.36 -31.26
N GLY A 390 2.12 2.89 -30.08
CA GLY A 390 0.85 2.72 -29.39
C GLY A 390 -0.22 3.74 -29.75
N LYS A 391 -1.20 3.87 -28.85
CA LYS A 391 -2.32 4.79 -29.01
C LYS A 391 -2.12 6.07 -28.21
N VAL A 392 -2.59 7.19 -28.74
CA VAL A 392 -2.80 8.44 -28.00
C VAL A 392 -4.31 8.66 -27.94
N SER A 393 -4.85 8.89 -26.76
CA SER A 393 -6.27 9.17 -26.55
C SER A 393 -6.42 10.47 -25.76
N VAL A 394 -7.33 11.33 -26.21
CA VAL A 394 -7.64 12.60 -25.56
C VAL A 394 -9.05 12.53 -25.00
N THR A 395 -9.19 12.84 -23.72
CA THR A 395 -10.42 12.73 -22.96
C THR A 395 -10.81 14.07 -22.38
N THR A 396 -12.09 14.23 -22.08
CA THR A 396 -12.63 15.42 -21.43
C THR A 396 -13.88 15.06 -20.65
N SER A 397 -14.09 15.73 -19.52
CA SER A 397 -15.29 15.63 -18.67
C SER A 397 -16.28 16.77 -18.90
N LEU A 398 -15.97 17.68 -19.83
CA LEU A 398 -16.72 18.91 -20.07
C LEU A 398 -18.10 18.63 -20.69
N THR A 399 -19.09 19.46 -20.34
CA THR A 399 -20.46 19.39 -20.90
C THR A 399 -20.98 20.80 -21.19
N GLY A 400 -22.04 20.90 -22.02
CA GLY A 400 -22.76 22.14 -22.25
C GLY A 400 -21.88 23.30 -22.76
N THR A 401 -22.00 24.47 -22.14
CA THR A 401 -21.26 25.68 -22.54
C THR A 401 -19.76 25.55 -22.31
N ASP A 402 -19.33 24.82 -21.29
CA ASP A 402 -17.90 24.62 -20.98
C ASP A 402 -17.20 23.81 -22.07
N PHE A 403 -17.92 22.87 -22.68
CA PHE A 403 -17.44 22.13 -23.85
C PHE A 403 -17.27 23.07 -25.06
N SER A 404 -18.26 23.94 -25.31
CA SER A 404 -18.19 24.89 -26.43
C SER A 404 -17.10 25.96 -26.27
N THR A 405 -16.81 26.38 -25.04
CA THR A 405 -15.76 27.37 -24.77
C THR A 405 -14.38 26.73 -24.82
N ALA A 406 -14.19 25.54 -24.24
CA ALA A 406 -12.93 24.80 -24.29
C ALA A 406 -12.50 24.54 -25.73
N PHE A 407 -13.38 24.00 -26.57
CA PHE A 407 -13.07 23.64 -27.95
C PHE A 407 -13.44 24.75 -28.95
N ALA A 408 -13.39 26.02 -28.54
CA ALA A 408 -13.58 27.13 -29.46
C ALA A 408 -12.53 27.11 -30.60
N ALA A 409 -12.91 27.61 -31.77
CA ALA A 409 -12.01 27.65 -32.92
C ALA A 409 -10.71 28.42 -32.57
N GLY A 410 -9.56 27.82 -32.89
CA GLY A 410 -8.23 28.36 -32.61
C GLY A 410 -7.62 27.94 -31.27
N CYS A 411 -8.34 27.24 -30.39
CA CYS A 411 -7.77 26.63 -29.19
C CYS A 411 -6.67 25.62 -29.57
N LYS A 412 -5.63 25.54 -28.71
CA LYS A 412 -4.46 24.68 -28.91
C LYS A 412 -4.08 23.98 -27.62
N TYR A 413 -3.65 22.71 -27.71
CA TYR A 413 -3.33 21.89 -26.54
C TYR A 413 -2.00 21.16 -26.70
N ASP A 414 -1.02 21.51 -25.87
CA ASP A 414 0.33 20.91 -25.92
C ASP A 414 0.35 19.58 -25.17
N LEU A 415 0.09 18.49 -25.89
CA LEU A 415 -0.01 17.15 -25.29
C LEU A 415 1.35 16.48 -25.07
N LEU A 416 2.26 16.57 -26.04
CA LEU A 416 3.60 16.00 -25.96
C LEU A 416 4.66 17.07 -26.25
N ASP A 417 5.69 17.11 -25.42
CA ASP A 417 6.92 17.90 -25.65
C ASP A 417 8.11 16.96 -25.79
N TRP A 418 8.90 17.12 -26.86
CA TRP A 418 10.09 16.33 -27.11
C TRP A 418 11.09 17.12 -27.96
N SER A 419 12.34 16.66 -27.98
CA SER A 419 13.37 17.14 -28.89
C SER A 419 13.98 15.99 -29.70
N GLY A 420 14.52 16.28 -30.88
CA GLY A 420 15.11 15.28 -31.77
C GLY A 420 14.09 14.52 -32.62
N VAL A 421 14.54 13.41 -33.21
CA VAL A 421 13.74 12.59 -34.13
C VAL A 421 12.80 11.66 -33.34
N VAL A 422 11.51 11.71 -33.66
CA VAL A 422 10.53 10.71 -33.20
C VAL A 422 10.68 9.45 -34.05
N SER A 423 10.58 8.29 -33.43
CA SER A 423 10.54 7.00 -34.14
C SER A 423 9.24 6.25 -33.85
N GLY A 424 8.99 5.19 -34.63
CA GLY A 424 7.81 4.33 -34.48
C GLY A 424 6.89 4.37 -35.69
N THR A 425 5.70 3.82 -35.51
CA THR A 425 4.68 3.57 -36.54
C THR A 425 3.41 4.39 -36.36
N PHE A 426 3.39 5.31 -35.38
CA PHE A 426 2.23 6.14 -35.08
C PHE A 426 1.79 6.95 -36.30
N ASP A 427 0.52 6.75 -36.68
CA ASP A 427 -0.14 7.48 -37.75
C ASP A 427 -1.34 8.26 -37.19
N ALA A 428 -1.25 9.59 -37.23
CA ALA A 428 -2.33 10.50 -36.87
C ALA A 428 -3.43 10.59 -37.95
N GLY A 429 -3.30 9.90 -39.09
CA GLY A 429 -4.26 9.91 -40.17
C GLY A 429 -4.29 11.23 -40.94
N THR A 430 -5.50 11.68 -41.31
CA THR A 430 -5.67 12.91 -42.09
C THR A 430 -5.32 14.17 -41.29
N LEU A 431 -4.87 15.22 -42.00
CA LEU A 431 -4.49 16.50 -41.40
C LEU A 431 -5.65 17.18 -40.63
N VAL A 432 -6.89 16.95 -41.07
CA VAL A 432 -8.10 17.44 -40.41
C VAL A 432 -9.06 16.28 -40.20
N ARG A 433 -9.65 16.15 -39.00
CA ARG A 433 -10.54 15.03 -38.66
C ARG A 433 -11.54 15.37 -37.56
N ASN A 434 -12.60 14.57 -37.50
CA ASN A 434 -13.60 14.64 -36.44
C ASN A 434 -13.44 13.40 -35.54
N GLY A 435 -13.39 13.62 -34.21
CA GLY A 435 -13.24 12.56 -33.21
C GLY A 435 -14.18 11.35 -33.37
N SER A 436 -15.40 11.54 -33.86
CA SER A 436 -16.36 10.44 -34.12
C SER A 436 -15.90 9.39 -35.14
N GLN A 437 -14.86 9.68 -35.93
CA GLN A 437 -14.35 8.81 -36.99
C GLN A 437 -13.04 8.09 -36.59
N ASP A 438 -12.61 8.25 -35.34
CA ASP A 438 -11.22 7.99 -34.93
C ASP A 438 -10.99 6.55 -34.43
N ASN A 439 -12.03 5.72 -34.39
CA ASN A 439 -12.06 4.42 -33.71
C ASN A 439 -11.10 3.36 -34.27
N SER A 440 -10.55 3.55 -35.47
CA SER A 440 -9.58 2.64 -36.11
C SER A 440 -8.14 3.15 -36.11
N LEU A 441 -7.90 4.35 -35.58
CA LEU A 441 -6.60 5.04 -35.67
C LEU A 441 -5.85 4.97 -34.33
N GLN A 442 -4.54 5.22 -34.38
CA GLN A 442 -3.70 5.32 -33.19
C GLN A 442 -3.91 6.63 -32.43
N PHE A 443 -4.67 7.58 -32.99
CA PHE A 443 -5.01 8.84 -32.34
C PHE A 443 -6.53 8.97 -32.21
N ASP A 444 -6.99 9.06 -30.96
CA ASP A 444 -8.39 9.16 -30.56
C ASP A 444 -8.64 10.53 -29.90
N LEU A 445 -9.59 11.29 -30.44
CA LEU A 445 -9.88 12.67 -30.07
C LEU A 445 -11.36 12.85 -29.71
N PRO A 446 -11.72 13.85 -28.88
CA PRO A 446 -13.12 14.18 -28.61
C PRO A 446 -13.88 14.52 -29.90
N ASP A 447 -15.13 14.04 -29.99
CA ASP A 447 -16.05 14.38 -31.09
C ASP A 447 -16.47 15.86 -31.02
N LEU A 448 -16.18 16.62 -32.08
CA LEU A 448 -16.54 18.04 -32.22
C LEU A 448 -17.70 18.28 -33.21
N SER A 449 -18.38 17.23 -33.68
CA SER A 449 -19.46 17.31 -34.66
C SER A 449 -20.58 18.28 -34.24
N SER A 450 -20.93 18.29 -32.96
CA SER A 450 -21.95 19.18 -32.40
C SER A 450 -21.57 20.66 -32.47
N LEU A 451 -20.28 20.98 -32.58
CA LEU A 451 -19.75 22.33 -32.72
C LEU A 451 -19.53 22.73 -34.19
N SER A 452 -19.72 21.80 -35.13
CA SER A 452 -19.32 21.98 -36.54
C SER A 452 -17.84 22.35 -36.71
N LEU A 453 -17.01 21.86 -35.79
CA LEU A 453 -15.55 22.04 -35.79
C LEU A 453 -14.87 20.69 -36.06
N TYR A 454 -13.60 20.77 -36.44
CA TYR A 454 -12.73 19.63 -36.65
C TYR A 454 -11.45 19.85 -35.86
N TRP A 455 -10.64 18.82 -35.71
CA TRP A 455 -9.27 18.89 -35.21
C TRP A 455 -8.29 19.03 -36.38
N ASP A 456 -7.29 19.90 -36.26
CA ASP A 456 -6.14 20.01 -37.16
C ASP A 456 -4.94 19.42 -36.42
N VAL A 457 -4.50 18.28 -36.93
CA VAL A 457 -3.41 17.47 -36.37
C VAL A 457 -2.17 17.52 -37.25
N SER A 458 -2.14 18.40 -38.26
CA SER A 458 -1.05 18.51 -39.24
C SER A 458 0.33 18.75 -38.60
N SER A 459 0.37 19.39 -37.43
CA SER A 459 1.61 19.69 -36.72
C SER A 459 2.01 18.67 -35.66
N PHE A 460 1.17 17.67 -35.36
CA PHE A 460 1.29 16.83 -34.17
C PHE A 460 2.64 16.10 -34.06
N LEU A 461 3.25 15.73 -35.19
CA LEU A 461 4.55 15.03 -35.23
C LEU A 461 5.68 15.80 -35.92
N SER A 462 5.40 16.95 -36.55
CA SER A 462 6.37 17.67 -37.38
C SER A 462 7.12 18.77 -36.63
N SER A 463 6.67 19.13 -35.43
CA SER A 463 7.23 20.20 -34.60
C SER A 463 6.73 20.07 -33.17
N SER A 464 7.40 20.70 -32.20
CA SER A 464 6.91 20.85 -30.82
C SER A 464 5.69 21.79 -30.70
N SER A 465 4.90 21.95 -31.77
CA SER A 465 3.78 22.88 -31.83
C SER A 465 2.44 22.15 -31.64
N PRO A 466 1.53 22.70 -30.83
CA PRO A 466 0.33 21.98 -30.41
C PRO A 466 -0.65 21.73 -31.58
N PRO A 467 -1.43 20.62 -31.54
CA PRO A 467 -2.64 20.48 -32.36
C PRO A 467 -3.59 21.66 -32.13
N THR A 468 -4.34 22.03 -33.16
CA THR A 468 -5.23 23.20 -33.14
C THR A 468 -6.65 22.78 -33.51
N ALA A 469 -7.67 23.42 -32.95
CA ALA A 469 -9.05 23.26 -33.44
C ALA A 469 -9.28 24.20 -34.65
N PRO A 470 -9.35 23.71 -35.91
CA PRO A 470 -9.60 24.52 -37.09
C PRO A 470 -11.01 25.10 -37.14
N ALA A 471 -11.12 26.20 -37.87
CA ALA A 471 -12.34 26.94 -38.16
C ALA A 471 -13.43 26.10 -38.87
N PRO A 472 -14.72 26.51 -38.81
CA PRO A 472 -15.85 25.73 -39.32
C PRO A 472 -15.71 25.33 -40.79
N ALA A 473 -16.32 24.18 -41.12
CA ALA A 473 -16.24 23.49 -42.41
C ALA A 473 -16.21 24.45 -43.61
N TRP A 474 -15.15 24.35 -44.41
CA TRP A 474 -15.05 25.06 -45.68
C TRP A 474 -16.24 24.68 -46.55
N GLY A 475 -17.14 25.65 -46.76
CA GLY A 475 -18.15 25.55 -47.78
C GLY A 475 -17.49 25.34 -49.13
N HIS A 476 -17.79 24.21 -49.76
CA HIS A 476 -17.64 24.04 -51.20
C HIS A 476 -18.33 25.23 -51.90
N THR A 477 -17.57 26.23 -52.33
CA THR A 477 -18.02 27.13 -53.38
C THR A 477 -17.41 26.65 -54.69
N SER A 478 -18.16 25.76 -55.34
CA SER A 478 -18.05 25.51 -56.77
C SER A 478 -18.05 26.85 -57.50
N ARG A 479 -17.03 27.07 -58.32
CA ARG A 479 -17.03 28.06 -59.41
C ARG A 479 -18.31 27.89 -60.25
N PRO A 480 -18.96 28.99 -60.67
CA PRO A 480 -19.15 29.16 -62.10
C PRO A 480 -18.91 30.59 -62.61
N SER A 481 -18.28 30.63 -63.79
CA SER A 481 -18.44 31.58 -64.92
C SER A 481 -18.48 33.10 -64.67
N THR A 482 -17.50 33.77 -65.28
CA THR A 482 -17.67 35.11 -65.87
C THR A 482 -18.85 35.13 -66.84
N PRO A 483 -19.58 36.26 -66.94
CA PRO A 483 -19.38 37.12 -68.11
C PRO A 483 -19.42 38.62 -67.80
N GLY A 484 -18.67 39.38 -68.61
CA GLY A 484 -18.56 40.84 -68.59
C GLY A 484 -17.31 41.27 -69.33
#